data_AF-A0A397HQG2-F1
#
_entry.id   AF-A0A397HQG2-F1
#
_cell.length_a   1.000
_cell.length_b   1.000
_cell.length_c   1.000
_cell.angle_alpha   90.00
_cell.angle_beta   90.00
_cell.angle_gamma   90.00
#
_symmetry.space_group_name_H-M   'P 1'
#
loop_
_entity.id
_entity.type
_entity.pdbx_description
1 polymer ?
#
loop_
_entity_poly.entity_id
_entity_poly.type
_entity_poly.pdbx_seq_one_letter_code
_entity_poly.pdbx_strand_id
1 'polypeptide(L)'
;MISIFVPLYIFLMAYHHILRQNSSFNLIKSSLTYNHFFYWSGICKSLLCHRLEFKSLQNAVKFISTNNFEASDLTLAQDNFFRNIYRNLRGPIVFLSRKRAFEIANKIIADHREIENCFMEEVATIEKNSREEIGMIEKNSWEEIATVEKKSREMATTIVATIAATIEKKSRKKVATIEKTLQAAQNDYRDLLIRFMRVRGNFNLRGAIEWVREQISKGNYGDYSLLSIPLAITQSSTATNVQNKSSESTTPPYTSPSDQRLVQLMENTTFSENLLKICEINKMAESHVRTCIAGLYHQLSKQAHGYDKQEIAIDSRFLVSNEILALGFIFRIYNISYLYYDESGQLNNFPFKI
;
A
#
# COMPACT_ATOMS: atom_id res chain seq x y z
N MET A 1 -16.04 -83.86 1.17
CA MET A 1 -15.03 -82.77 1.19
C MET A 1 -15.47 -81.50 0.42
N ILE A 2 -16.73 -81.38 -0.04
CA ILE A 2 -17.23 -80.22 -0.82
C ILE A 2 -18.15 -79.29 0.01
N SER A 3 -18.71 -79.76 1.12
CA SER A 3 -19.80 -79.06 1.84
C SER A 3 -19.41 -77.81 2.64
N ILE A 4 -18.11 -77.56 2.92
CA ILE A 4 -17.65 -76.42 3.73
C ILE A 4 -17.10 -75.28 2.85
N PHE A 5 -16.73 -75.58 1.60
CA PHE A 5 -16.16 -74.57 0.70
C PHE A 5 -17.22 -73.65 0.07
N VAL A 6 -18.46 -74.11 -0.07
CA VAL A 6 -19.54 -73.32 -0.70
C VAL A 6 -19.99 -72.14 0.19
N PRO A 7 -20.23 -72.30 1.51
CA PRO A 7 -20.55 -71.16 2.38
C PRO A 7 -19.41 -70.16 2.49
N LEU A 8 -18.16 -70.63 2.55
CA LEU A 8 -16.98 -69.77 2.66
C LEU A 8 -16.75 -68.94 1.39
N TYR A 9 -16.97 -69.52 0.21
CA TYR A 9 -16.85 -68.83 -1.07
C TYR A 9 -17.95 -67.78 -1.27
N ILE A 10 -19.19 -68.09 -0.87
CA ILE A 10 -20.31 -67.13 -0.91
C ILE A 10 -20.05 -65.96 0.05
N PHE A 11 -19.50 -66.22 1.24
CA PHE A 11 -19.15 -65.18 2.21
C PHE A 11 -18.01 -64.27 1.70
N LEU A 12 -16.99 -64.85 1.07
CA LEU A 12 -15.89 -64.09 0.45
C LEU A 12 -16.36 -63.23 -0.73
N MET A 13 -17.27 -63.75 -1.56
CA MET A 13 -17.81 -63.01 -2.70
C MET A 13 -18.74 -61.87 -2.28
N ALA A 14 -19.59 -62.09 -1.25
CA ALA A 14 -20.45 -61.04 -0.69
C ALA A 14 -19.62 -59.92 -0.03
N TYR A 15 -18.57 -60.28 0.70
CA TYR A 15 -17.67 -59.33 1.34
C TYR A 15 -16.88 -58.48 0.32
N HIS A 16 -16.40 -59.12 -0.75
CA HIS A 16 -15.72 -58.42 -1.84
C HIS A 16 -16.65 -57.49 -2.63
N HIS A 17 -17.95 -57.82 -2.72
CA HIS A 17 -18.95 -56.95 -3.36
C HIS A 17 -19.29 -55.71 -2.51
N ILE A 18 -19.35 -55.86 -1.18
CA ILE A 18 -19.57 -54.74 -0.24
C ILE A 18 -18.39 -53.76 -0.27
N LEU A 19 -17.16 -54.27 -0.34
CA LEU A 19 -15.95 -53.43 -0.45
C LEU A 19 -15.85 -52.70 -1.80
N ARG A 20 -16.49 -53.19 -2.86
CA ARG A 20 -16.46 -52.59 -4.21
C ARG A 20 -17.43 -51.42 -4.38
N GLN A 21 -18.52 -51.36 -3.60
CA GLN A 21 -19.53 -50.30 -3.72
C GLN A 21 -19.24 -49.03 -2.90
N ASN A 22 -18.29 -49.07 -1.95
CA ASN A 22 -17.91 -47.90 -1.14
C ASN A 22 -16.66 -47.20 -1.71
N SER A 23 -16.78 -46.62 -2.91
CA SER A 23 -15.65 -46.08 -3.70
C SER A 23 -15.16 -44.68 -3.31
N SER A 24 -15.47 -44.18 -2.11
CA SER A 24 -15.08 -42.83 -1.65
C SER A 24 -13.96 -42.79 -0.59
N PHE A 25 -13.23 -43.89 -0.38
CA PHE A 25 -12.08 -43.92 0.55
C PHE A 25 -10.85 -44.59 -0.08
N ASN A 26 -10.04 -43.80 -0.82
CA ASN A 26 -8.81 -44.29 -1.44
C ASN A 26 -7.54 -44.13 -0.60
N LEU A 27 -7.62 -43.62 0.64
CA LEU A 27 -6.42 -43.50 1.51
C LEU A 27 -6.33 -44.52 2.66
N ILE A 28 -7.39 -45.28 2.97
CA ILE A 28 -7.40 -46.28 4.07
C ILE A 28 -7.30 -47.72 3.52
N LYS A 29 -6.70 -47.89 2.33
CA LYS A 29 -6.71 -49.18 1.62
C LYS A 29 -5.51 -50.08 1.93
N SER A 30 -4.41 -49.53 2.43
CA SER A 30 -3.16 -50.27 2.65
C SER A 30 -3.04 -50.89 4.04
N SER A 31 -3.62 -50.30 5.10
CA SER A 31 -3.44 -50.82 6.47
C SER A 31 -4.42 -51.96 6.83
N LEU A 32 -5.67 -51.89 6.36
CA LEU A 32 -6.69 -52.89 6.72
C LEU A 32 -6.51 -54.23 5.99
N THR A 33 -6.04 -54.20 4.75
CA THR A 33 -5.76 -55.41 3.96
C THR A 33 -4.52 -56.15 4.47
N TYR A 34 -3.55 -55.43 5.02
CA TYR A 34 -2.31 -56.01 5.57
C TYR A 34 -2.55 -56.72 6.91
N ASN A 35 -3.30 -56.10 7.83
CA ASN A 35 -3.61 -56.69 9.14
C ASN A 35 -4.49 -57.96 9.04
N HIS A 36 -5.39 -58.01 8.06
CA HIS A 36 -6.28 -59.16 7.88
C HIS A 36 -5.58 -60.39 7.27
N PHE A 37 -4.51 -60.19 6.50
CA PHE A 37 -3.71 -61.27 5.92
C PHE A 37 -2.88 -62.01 7.00
N PHE A 38 -2.35 -61.28 7.98
CA PHE A 38 -1.62 -61.88 9.11
C PHE A 38 -2.52 -62.65 10.07
N TYR A 39 -3.74 -62.14 10.34
CA TYR A 39 -4.71 -62.81 11.20
C TYR A 39 -5.13 -64.19 10.62
N TRP A 40 -5.33 -64.27 9.30
CA TRP A 40 -5.66 -65.54 8.63
C TRP A 40 -4.49 -66.52 8.55
N SER A 41 -3.26 -66.01 8.37
CA SER A 41 -2.04 -66.82 8.38
C SER A 41 -1.81 -67.52 9.73
N GLY A 42 -2.10 -66.82 10.83
CA GLY A 42 -2.02 -67.37 12.20
C GLY A 42 -3.02 -68.52 12.46
N ILE A 43 -4.27 -68.35 12.02
CA ILE A 43 -5.31 -69.38 12.16
C ILE A 43 -4.98 -70.63 11.32
N CYS A 44 -4.42 -70.46 10.12
CA CYS A 44 -4.00 -71.57 9.27
C CYS A 44 -2.83 -72.37 9.88
N LYS A 45 -1.87 -71.72 10.56
CA LYS A 45 -0.76 -72.41 11.25
C LYS A 45 -1.25 -73.21 12.47
N SER A 46 -2.17 -72.66 13.26
CA SER A 46 -2.78 -73.35 14.41
C SER A 46 -3.55 -74.61 13.99
N LEU A 47 -4.33 -74.53 12.91
CA LEU A 47 -5.07 -75.68 12.36
C LEU A 47 -4.15 -76.77 11.79
N LEU A 48 -2.97 -76.42 11.27
CA LEU A 48 -1.99 -77.39 10.77
C LEU A 48 -1.35 -78.20 11.91
N CYS A 49 -1.09 -77.58 13.07
CA CYS A 49 -0.53 -78.26 14.24
C CYS A 49 -1.51 -79.30 14.83
N HIS A 50 -2.80 -78.98 14.89
CA HIS A 50 -3.82 -79.95 15.35
C HIS A 50 -4.01 -81.15 14.41
N ARG A 51 -3.66 -81.02 13.12
CA ARG A 51 -3.73 -82.12 12.13
C ARG A 51 -2.67 -83.21 12.38
N LEU A 52 -1.53 -82.87 12.98
CA LEU A 52 -0.46 -83.82 13.29
C LEU A 52 -0.78 -84.69 14.52
N GLU A 53 -1.45 -84.13 15.53
CA GLU A 53 -1.85 -84.87 16.73
C GLU A 53 -2.98 -85.88 16.46
N PHE A 54 -3.90 -85.56 15.53
CA PHE A 54 -4.96 -86.50 15.12
C PHE A 54 -4.43 -87.74 14.40
N LYS A 55 -3.30 -87.62 13.69
CA LYS A 55 -2.67 -88.72 12.95
C LYS A 55 -1.97 -89.72 13.87
N SER A 56 -1.46 -89.25 15.01
CA SER A 56 -0.91 -90.09 16.09
C SER A 56 -2.01 -90.95 16.74
N LEU A 57 -3.17 -90.35 17.04
CA LEU A 57 -4.31 -91.08 17.61
C LEU A 57 -4.87 -92.14 16.65
N GLN A 58 -4.97 -91.81 15.35
CA GLN A 58 -5.39 -92.77 14.32
C GLN A 58 -4.41 -93.95 14.19
N ASN A 59 -3.10 -93.71 14.33
CA ASN A 59 -2.10 -94.78 14.30
C ASN A 59 -2.15 -95.67 15.56
N ALA A 60 -2.43 -95.10 16.74
CA ALA A 60 -2.61 -95.86 17.97
C ALA A 60 -3.86 -96.75 17.92
N VAL A 61 -4.98 -96.25 17.39
CA VAL A 61 -6.21 -97.04 17.18
C VAL A 61 -5.99 -98.14 16.14
N LYS A 62 -5.25 -97.85 15.06
CA LYS A 62 -4.92 -98.83 14.02
C LYS A 62 -4.02 -99.96 14.56
N PHE A 63 -3.03 -99.63 15.39
CA PHE A 63 -2.14 -100.61 16.05
C PHE A 63 -2.89 -101.57 16.97
N ILE A 64 -3.92 -101.08 17.68
CA ILE A 64 -4.78 -101.90 18.54
C ILE A 64 -5.67 -102.83 17.71
N SER A 65 -6.17 -102.36 16.56
CA SER A 65 -7.07 -103.15 15.70
C SER A 65 -6.40 -104.31 14.93
N THR A 66 -5.10 -104.23 14.66
CA THR A 66 -4.37 -105.24 13.86
C THR A 66 -3.80 -106.41 14.65
N ASN A 67 -3.78 -106.35 16.00
CA ASN A 67 -3.09 -107.36 16.82
C ASN A 67 -4.00 -108.34 17.58
N ASN A 68 -5.33 -108.31 17.35
CA ASN A 68 -6.26 -109.23 18.01
C ASN A 68 -7.12 -109.99 16.99
N PHE A 69 -6.69 -111.20 16.64
CA PHE A 69 -7.53 -112.18 15.96
C PHE A 69 -7.61 -113.46 16.82
N GLU A 70 -8.86 -113.93 17.00
CA GLU A 70 -9.33 -115.21 17.54
C GLU A 70 -9.44 -115.41 19.07
N ALA A 71 -10.68 -115.30 19.58
CA ALA A 71 -11.38 -116.29 20.44
C ALA A 71 -12.66 -115.66 21.04
N SER A 72 -13.82 -116.27 20.80
CA SER A 72 -15.17 -115.74 21.13
C SER A 72 -15.59 -115.80 22.61
N ASP A 73 -14.78 -116.39 23.48
CA ASP A 73 -14.94 -116.29 24.95
C ASP A 73 -13.98 -115.27 25.59
N LEU A 74 -13.00 -114.81 24.81
CA LEU A 74 -12.13 -113.69 25.19
C LEU A 74 -12.88 -112.36 25.11
N THR A 75 -13.94 -112.26 24.30
CA THR A 75 -14.75 -111.05 24.11
C THR A 75 -15.46 -110.60 25.38
N LEU A 76 -15.98 -111.52 26.22
CA LEU A 76 -16.66 -111.16 27.47
C LEU A 76 -15.68 -110.87 28.62
N ALA A 77 -14.55 -111.59 28.65
CA ALA A 77 -13.47 -111.36 29.61
C ALA A 77 -12.68 -110.08 29.27
N GLN A 78 -12.47 -109.79 27.99
CA GLN A 78 -11.95 -108.52 27.50
C GLN A 78 -12.95 -107.41 27.80
N ASP A 79 -14.25 -107.57 27.57
CA ASP A 79 -15.22 -106.53 27.90
C ASP A 79 -15.22 -106.20 29.40
N ASN A 80 -15.16 -107.21 30.27
CA ASN A 80 -15.10 -106.96 31.72
C ASN A 80 -13.74 -106.41 32.18
N PHE A 81 -12.63 -106.87 31.58
CA PHE A 81 -11.29 -106.39 31.88
C PHE A 81 -11.07 -104.95 31.39
N PHE A 82 -11.41 -104.66 30.13
CA PHE A 82 -11.40 -103.32 29.57
C PHE A 82 -12.37 -102.42 30.33
N ARG A 83 -13.58 -102.88 30.69
CA ARG A 83 -14.51 -102.09 31.52
C ARG A 83 -13.95 -101.80 32.91
N ASN A 84 -13.26 -102.73 33.56
CA ASN A 84 -12.62 -102.49 34.87
C ASN A 84 -11.40 -101.56 34.76
N ILE A 85 -10.57 -101.73 33.73
CA ILE A 85 -9.46 -100.82 33.44
C ILE A 85 -10.00 -99.42 33.15
N TYR A 86 -11.03 -99.30 32.31
CA TYR A 86 -11.66 -98.01 32.03
C TYR A 86 -12.27 -97.41 33.28
N ARG A 87 -12.93 -98.20 34.14
CA ARG A 87 -13.52 -97.70 35.39
C ARG A 87 -12.48 -97.21 36.39
N ASN A 88 -11.34 -97.90 36.50
CA ASN A 88 -10.23 -97.54 37.39
C ASN A 88 -9.35 -96.41 36.83
N LEU A 89 -9.23 -96.29 35.49
CA LEU A 89 -8.42 -95.26 34.84
C LEU A 89 -9.24 -94.03 34.38
N ARG A 90 -10.58 -94.08 34.34
CA ARG A 90 -11.42 -92.94 33.90
C ARG A 90 -11.23 -91.70 34.76
N GLY A 91 -11.11 -91.86 36.08
CA GLY A 91 -10.83 -90.74 36.99
C GLY A 91 -9.48 -90.08 36.68
N PRO A 92 -8.36 -90.85 36.71
CA PRO A 92 -7.03 -90.35 36.35
C PRO A 92 -6.93 -89.77 34.94
N ILE A 93 -7.52 -90.41 33.92
CA ILE A 93 -7.50 -89.94 32.54
C ILE A 93 -8.24 -88.60 32.43
N VAL A 94 -9.45 -88.49 32.99
CA VAL A 94 -10.22 -87.22 32.97
C VAL A 94 -9.48 -86.12 33.73
N PHE A 95 -8.84 -86.44 34.86
CA PHE A 95 -8.04 -85.48 35.63
C PHE A 95 -6.83 -84.99 34.84
N LEU A 96 -6.04 -85.91 34.25
CA LEU A 96 -4.87 -85.57 33.45
C LEU A 96 -5.25 -84.78 32.18
N SER A 97 -6.36 -85.13 31.53
CA SER A 97 -6.89 -84.38 30.38
C SER A 97 -7.31 -82.96 30.77
N ARG A 98 -7.98 -82.78 31.92
CA ARG A 98 -8.35 -81.45 32.43
C ARG A 98 -7.13 -80.61 32.80
N LYS A 99 -6.14 -81.22 33.47
CA LYS A 99 -4.89 -80.54 33.83
C LYS A 99 -4.16 -80.04 32.59
N ARG A 100 -3.97 -80.90 31.59
CA ARG A 100 -3.33 -80.53 30.32
C ARG A 100 -4.12 -79.47 29.56
N ALA A 101 -5.45 -79.58 29.53
CA ALA A 101 -6.31 -78.57 28.91
C ALA A 101 -6.17 -77.20 29.60
N PHE A 102 -6.10 -77.18 30.93
CA PHE A 102 -5.88 -75.96 31.70
C PHE A 102 -4.49 -75.35 31.44
N GLU A 103 -3.44 -76.16 31.38
CA GLU A 103 -2.09 -75.72 31.01
C GLU A 103 -2.04 -75.12 29.60
N ILE A 104 -2.69 -75.75 28.62
CA ILE A 104 -2.81 -75.23 27.25
C ILE A 104 -3.57 -73.90 27.23
N ALA A 105 -4.69 -73.81 27.94
CA ALA A 105 -5.48 -72.59 28.01
C ALA A 105 -4.69 -71.41 28.61
N ASN A 106 -3.95 -71.66 29.70
CA ASN A 106 -3.09 -70.63 30.31
C ASN A 106 -1.98 -70.19 29.37
N LYS A 107 -1.39 -71.12 28.60
CA LYS A 107 -0.39 -70.78 27.59
C LYS A 107 -1.00 -69.91 26.48
N ILE A 108 -2.17 -70.25 25.97
CA ILE A 108 -2.88 -69.44 24.97
C ILE A 108 -3.20 -68.03 25.49
N ILE A 109 -3.62 -67.91 26.75
CA ILE A 109 -3.89 -66.61 27.38
C ILE A 109 -2.60 -65.79 27.50
N ALA A 110 -1.49 -66.41 27.90
CA ALA A 110 -0.20 -65.75 28.00
C ALA A 110 0.29 -65.27 26.61
N ASP A 111 0.25 -66.15 25.60
CA ASP A 111 0.63 -65.83 24.23
C ASP A 111 -0.26 -64.70 23.66
N HIS A 112 -1.57 -64.72 23.95
CA HIS A 112 -2.48 -63.66 23.52
C HIS A 112 -2.16 -62.30 24.15
N ARG A 113 -1.82 -62.29 25.46
CA ARG A 113 -1.43 -61.07 26.17
C ARG A 113 -0.11 -60.50 25.65
N GLU A 114 0.85 -61.35 25.31
CA GLU A 114 2.12 -60.92 24.68
C GLU A 114 1.87 -60.29 23.30
N ILE A 115 1.00 -60.90 22.50
CA ILE A 115 0.58 -60.35 21.19
C ILE A 115 -0.14 -59.01 21.38
N GLU A 116 -1.06 -58.90 22.33
CA GLU A 116 -1.78 -57.66 22.63
C GLU A 116 -0.82 -56.53 23.03
N ASN A 117 0.14 -56.81 23.91
CA ASN A 117 1.17 -55.84 24.30
C ASN A 117 2.00 -55.38 23.09
N CYS A 118 2.43 -56.30 22.23
CA CYS A 118 3.17 -55.99 21.01
C CYS A 118 2.37 -55.07 20.07
N PHE A 119 1.08 -55.37 19.87
CA PHE A 119 0.19 -54.51 19.08
C PHE A 119 0.02 -53.12 19.69
N MET A 120 -0.13 -53.01 21.02
CA MET A 120 -0.29 -51.72 21.69
C MET A 120 0.98 -50.86 21.57
N GLU A 121 2.17 -51.46 21.67
CA GLU A 121 3.45 -50.76 21.46
C GLU A 121 3.61 -50.27 20.01
N GLU A 122 3.22 -51.10 19.04
CA GLU A 122 3.24 -50.73 17.62
C GLU A 122 2.27 -49.58 17.33
N VAL A 123 1.03 -49.65 17.85
CA VAL A 123 0.03 -48.57 17.75
C VAL A 123 0.55 -47.28 18.38
N ALA A 124 1.13 -47.35 19.59
CA ALA A 124 1.69 -46.17 20.25
C ALA A 124 2.83 -45.53 19.45
N THR A 125 3.67 -46.35 18.81
CA THR A 125 4.76 -45.87 17.96
C THR A 125 4.23 -45.20 16.69
N ILE A 126 3.23 -45.80 16.03
CA ILE A 126 2.58 -45.22 14.84
C ILE A 126 1.90 -43.90 15.19
N GLU A 127 1.15 -43.85 16.29
CA GLU A 127 0.50 -42.62 16.74
C GLU A 127 1.52 -41.51 17.02
N LYS A 128 2.62 -41.83 17.69
CA LYS A 128 3.69 -40.87 17.96
C LYS A 128 4.27 -40.31 16.66
N ASN A 129 4.65 -41.19 15.73
CA ASN A 129 5.23 -40.79 14.45
C ASN A 129 4.24 -39.94 13.62
N SER A 130 2.95 -40.32 13.62
CA SER A 130 1.92 -39.56 12.91
C SER A 130 1.73 -38.15 13.48
N ARG A 131 1.79 -37.99 14.81
CA ARG A 131 1.71 -36.69 15.47
C ARG A 131 2.91 -35.80 15.13
N GLU A 132 4.11 -36.37 15.08
CA GLU A 132 5.32 -35.65 14.70
C GLU A 132 5.26 -35.18 13.23
N GLU A 133 4.81 -36.05 12.32
CA GLU A 133 4.63 -35.71 10.90
C GLU A 133 3.58 -34.60 10.70
N ILE A 134 2.44 -34.70 11.38
CA ILE A 134 1.40 -33.65 11.37
C ILE A 134 1.97 -32.32 11.88
N GLY A 135 2.71 -32.34 12.99
CA GLY A 135 3.32 -31.13 13.55
C GLY A 135 4.32 -30.47 12.61
N MET A 136 5.11 -31.25 11.85
CA MET A 136 6.01 -30.71 10.84
C MET A 136 5.26 -30.11 9.65
N ILE A 137 4.19 -30.76 9.18
CA ILE A 137 3.37 -30.26 8.07
C ILE A 137 2.70 -28.95 8.45
N GLU A 138 2.09 -28.88 9.64
CA GLU A 138 1.46 -27.66 10.14
C GLU A 138 2.47 -26.52 10.24
N LYS A 139 3.66 -26.78 10.80
CA LYS A 139 4.72 -25.77 10.89
C LYS A 139 5.11 -25.23 9.51
N ASN A 140 5.36 -26.11 8.54
CA ASN A 140 5.74 -25.69 7.19
C ASN A 140 4.62 -24.89 6.51
N SER A 141 3.36 -25.30 6.69
CA SER A 141 2.20 -24.58 6.14
C SER A 141 2.07 -23.16 6.71
N TRP A 142 2.29 -22.98 8.03
CA TRP A 142 2.28 -21.66 8.66
C TRP A 142 3.42 -20.76 8.16
N GLU A 143 4.61 -21.33 7.93
CA GLU A 143 5.73 -20.58 7.35
C GLU A 143 5.42 -20.12 5.92
N GLU A 144 4.85 -20.99 5.09
CA GLU A 144 4.41 -20.63 3.73
C GLU A 144 3.36 -19.51 3.74
N ILE A 145 2.34 -19.62 4.60
CA ILE A 145 1.30 -18.58 4.75
C ILE A 145 1.92 -17.24 5.14
N ALA A 146 2.85 -17.23 6.11
CA ALA A 146 3.52 -16.01 6.55
C ALA A 146 4.33 -15.36 5.41
N THR A 147 5.01 -16.15 4.57
CA THR A 147 5.76 -15.62 3.42
C THR A 147 4.85 -15.04 2.35
N VAL A 148 3.70 -15.69 2.06
CA VAL A 148 2.72 -15.21 1.09
C VAL A 148 2.06 -13.91 1.57
N GLU A 149 1.67 -13.85 2.84
CA GLU A 149 1.10 -12.62 3.43
C GLU A 149 2.08 -11.45 3.35
N LYS A 150 3.36 -11.68 3.68
CA LYS A 150 4.40 -10.65 3.59
C LYS A 150 4.52 -10.10 2.17
N LYS A 151 4.64 -10.97 1.16
CA LYS A 151 4.70 -10.57 -0.25
C LYS A 151 3.46 -9.83 -0.72
N SER A 152 2.27 -10.26 -0.27
CA SER A 152 1.00 -9.60 -0.59
C SER A 152 0.94 -8.18 -0.03
N ARG A 153 1.43 -7.95 1.21
CA ARG A 153 1.47 -6.61 1.82
C ARG A 153 2.46 -5.68 1.12
N GLU A 154 3.62 -6.20 0.73
CA GLU A 154 4.62 -5.46 -0.06
C GLU A 154 4.02 -5.02 -1.41
N MET A 155 3.39 -5.95 -2.15
CA MET A 155 2.73 -5.65 -3.42
C MET A 155 1.61 -4.62 -3.28
N ALA A 156 0.76 -4.75 -2.25
CA ALA A 156 -0.30 -3.77 -1.97
C ALA A 156 0.27 -2.36 -1.71
N THR A 157 1.37 -2.27 -0.95
CA THR A 157 2.04 -1.00 -0.67
C THR A 157 2.56 -0.34 -1.95
N THR A 158 3.18 -1.12 -2.85
CA THR A 158 3.65 -0.62 -4.15
C THR A 158 2.51 -0.14 -5.05
N ILE A 159 1.39 -0.86 -5.09
CA ILE A 159 0.20 -0.47 -5.88
C ILE A 159 -0.36 0.86 -5.36
N VAL A 160 -0.54 0.99 -4.04
CA VAL A 160 -1.07 2.21 -3.41
C VAL A 160 -0.16 3.41 -3.70
N ALA A 161 1.17 3.27 -3.55
CA ALA A 161 2.13 4.32 -3.84
C ALA A 161 2.06 4.78 -5.31
N THR A 162 1.92 3.84 -6.25
CA THR A 162 1.84 4.11 -7.69
C THR A 162 0.55 4.87 -8.06
N ILE A 163 -0.58 4.48 -7.46
CA ILE A 163 -1.87 5.16 -7.66
C ILE A 163 -1.80 6.59 -7.11
N ALA A 164 -1.27 6.77 -5.90
CA ALA A 164 -1.15 8.09 -5.27
C ALA A 164 -0.32 9.07 -6.13
N ALA A 165 0.86 8.64 -6.59
CA ALA A 165 1.72 9.46 -7.46
C ALA A 165 1.03 9.84 -8.78
N THR A 166 0.24 8.94 -9.35
CA THR A 166 -0.51 9.18 -10.60
C THR A 166 -1.62 10.21 -10.41
N ILE A 167 -2.37 10.12 -9.31
CA ILE A 167 -3.43 11.07 -8.95
C ILE A 167 -2.83 12.46 -8.72
N GLU A 168 -1.74 12.55 -7.97
CA GLU A 168 -1.06 13.82 -7.68
C GLU A 168 -0.54 14.50 -8.94
N LYS A 169 0.09 13.75 -9.86
CA LYS A 169 0.55 14.30 -11.14
C LYS A 169 -0.62 14.86 -11.97
N LYS A 170 -1.78 14.20 -11.95
CA LYS A 170 -2.98 14.65 -12.68
C LYS A 170 -3.61 15.89 -12.05
N SER A 171 -3.66 15.96 -10.71
CA SER A 171 -4.21 17.13 -10.00
C SER A 171 -3.35 18.37 -10.22
N ARG A 172 -2.01 18.26 -10.08
CA ARG A 172 -1.08 19.37 -10.33
C ARG A 172 -1.24 19.97 -11.73
N LYS A 173 -1.42 19.14 -12.76
CA LYS A 173 -1.67 19.60 -14.14
C LYS A 173 -2.97 20.40 -14.26
N LYS A 174 -4.06 19.94 -13.64
CA LYS A 174 -5.35 20.64 -13.67
C LYS A 174 -5.28 22.00 -12.97
N VAL A 175 -4.62 22.06 -11.81
CA VAL A 175 -4.41 23.33 -11.06
C VAL A 175 -3.67 24.34 -11.92
N ALA A 176 -2.55 23.94 -12.55
CA ALA A 176 -1.79 24.83 -13.42
C ALA A 176 -2.60 25.36 -14.63
N THR A 177 -3.54 24.57 -15.17
CA THR A 177 -4.46 25.04 -16.23
C THR A 177 -5.43 26.09 -15.70
N ILE A 178 -6.02 25.86 -14.52
CA ILE A 178 -6.99 26.79 -13.89
C ILE A 178 -6.31 28.13 -13.55
N GLU A 179 -5.08 28.09 -13.02
CA GLU A 179 -4.30 29.30 -12.73
C GLU A 179 -4.06 30.14 -13.98
N LYS A 180 -3.71 29.49 -15.11
CA LYS A 180 -3.54 30.19 -16.40
C LYS A 180 -4.84 30.83 -16.89
N THR A 181 -5.98 30.14 -16.78
CA THR A 181 -7.26 30.71 -17.23
C THR A 181 -7.72 31.86 -16.33
N LEU A 182 -7.48 31.75 -15.02
CA LEU A 182 -7.77 32.83 -14.07
C LEU A 182 -6.93 34.07 -14.37
N GLN A 183 -5.63 33.90 -14.64
CA GLN A 183 -4.75 35.00 -14.99
C GLN A 183 -5.19 35.69 -16.29
N ALA A 184 -5.61 34.92 -17.30
CA ALA A 184 -6.15 35.47 -18.54
C ALA A 184 -7.41 36.31 -18.29
N ALA A 185 -8.38 35.78 -17.52
CA ALA A 185 -9.61 36.50 -17.19
C ALA A 185 -9.36 37.80 -16.40
N GLN A 186 -8.38 37.80 -15.48
CA GLN A 186 -7.97 39.00 -14.75
C GLN A 186 -7.39 40.07 -15.70
N ASN A 187 -6.61 39.65 -16.69
CA ASN A 187 -6.05 40.56 -17.71
C ASN A 187 -7.16 41.14 -18.60
N ASP A 188 -8.14 40.33 -19.01
CA ASP A 188 -9.29 40.79 -19.80
C ASP A 188 -10.13 41.82 -19.04
N TYR A 189 -10.37 41.59 -17.75
CA TYR A 189 -11.08 42.53 -16.89
C TYR A 189 -10.34 43.87 -16.76
N ARG A 190 -9.01 43.84 -16.64
CA ARG A 190 -8.18 45.06 -16.62
C ARG A 190 -8.30 45.84 -17.93
N ASP A 191 -8.26 45.16 -19.08
CA ASP A 191 -8.43 45.82 -20.40
C ASP A 191 -9.83 46.45 -20.52
N LEU A 192 -10.88 45.73 -20.10
CA LEU A 192 -12.25 46.24 -20.12
C LEU A 192 -12.40 47.51 -19.26
N LEU A 193 -11.80 47.52 -18.07
CA LEU A 193 -11.81 48.69 -17.19
C LEU A 193 -11.13 49.90 -17.85
N ILE A 194 -9.99 49.69 -18.51
CA ILE A 194 -9.29 50.74 -19.26
C ILE A 194 -10.18 51.28 -20.39
N ARG A 195 -10.79 50.40 -21.20
CA ARG A 195 -11.71 50.80 -22.29
C ARG A 195 -12.89 51.61 -21.76
N PHE A 196 -13.49 51.15 -20.66
CA PHE A 196 -14.61 51.86 -20.03
C PHE A 196 -14.21 53.27 -19.58
N MET A 197 -13.03 53.42 -18.99
CA MET A 197 -12.52 54.74 -18.60
C MET A 197 -12.24 55.66 -19.80
N ARG A 198 -11.76 55.10 -20.93
CA ARG A 198 -11.58 55.85 -22.18
C ARG A 198 -12.90 56.33 -22.78
N VAL A 199 -13.93 55.46 -22.87
CA VAL A 199 -15.25 55.79 -23.44
C VAL A 199 -15.94 56.92 -22.67
N ARG A 200 -15.70 57.05 -21.37
CA ARG A 200 -16.25 58.16 -20.56
C ARG A 200 -15.58 59.52 -20.79
N GLY A 201 -14.59 59.64 -21.68
CA GLY A 201 -13.89 60.90 -21.96
C GLY A 201 -13.04 61.43 -20.80
N ASN A 202 -12.81 60.61 -19.77
CA ASN A 202 -12.26 61.05 -18.48
C ASN A 202 -10.85 60.52 -18.17
N PHE A 203 -10.17 59.86 -19.12
CA PHE A 203 -8.87 59.23 -18.87
C PHE A 203 -7.71 59.96 -19.54
N ASN A 204 -7.53 61.23 -19.16
CA ASN A 204 -6.34 62.01 -19.45
C ASN A 204 -5.22 61.71 -18.43
N LEU A 205 -4.09 62.43 -18.52
CA LEU A 205 -2.94 62.26 -17.63
C LEU A 205 -3.32 62.37 -16.12
N ARG A 206 -4.29 63.23 -15.79
CA ARG A 206 -4.85 63.34 -14.44
C ARG A 206 -5.66 62.11 -14.06
N GLY A 207 -6.52 61.62 -14.95
CA GLY A 207 -7.31 60.39 -14.73
C GLY A 207 -6.41 59.17 -14.48
N ALA A 208 -5.29 59.07 -15.18
CA ALA A 208 -4.28 58.04 -14.97
C ALA A 208 -3.66 58.10 -13.56
N ILE A 209 -3.29 59.29 -13.10
CA ILE A 209 -2.77 59.49 -11.74
C ILE A 209 -3.85 59.26 -10.69
N GLU A 210 -5.10 59.62 -10.94
CA GLU A 210 -6.21 59.32 -10.03
C GLU A 210 -6.41 57.81 -9.85
N TRP A 211 -6.28 57.06 -10.95
CA TRP A 211 -6.31 55.60 -10.90
C TRP A 211 -5.13 55.03 -10.13
N VAL A 212 -3.91 55.57 -10.28
CA VAL A 212 -2.73 55.18 -9.49
C VAL A 212 -2.97 55.43 -8.00
N ARG A 213 -3.51 56.60 -7.64
CA ARG A 213 -3.87 56.95 -6.25
C ARG A 213 -4.86 55.95 -5.64
N GLU A 214 -5.82 55.50 -6.44
CA GLU A 214 -6.78 54.48 -6.05
C GLU A 214 -6.13 53.09 -5.88
N GLN A 215 -5.16 52.73 -6.72
CA GLN A 215 -4.39 51.48 -6.53
C GLN A 215 -3.59 51.50 -5.23
N ILE A 216 -2.91 52.62 -4.94
CA ILE A 216 -2.15 52.79 -3.70
C ILE A 216 -3.05 52.66 -2.48
N SER A 217 -4.25 53.26 -2.53
CA SER A 217 -5.24 53.17 -1.44
C SER A 217 -5.72 51.74 -1.17
N LYS A 218 -5.62 50.86 -2.17
CA LYS A 218 -5.95 49.42 -2.07
C LYS A 218 -4.74 48.55 -1.68
N GLY A 219 -3.58 49.16 -1.42
CA GLY A 219 -2.33 48.44 -1.15
C GLY A 219 -1.71 47.79 -2.39
N ASN A 220 -2.12 48.19 -3.60
CA ASN A 220 -1.52 47.73 -4.84
C ASN A 220 -0.43 48.72 -5.26
N TYR A 221 0.83 48.29 -5.24
CA TYR A 221 2.01 49.10 -5.52
C TYR A 221 2.61 48.89 -6.91
N GLY A 222 1.87 48.25 -7.83
CA GLY A 222 2.33 47.97 -9.19
C GLY A 222 3.16 46.69 -9.32
N ASP A 223 3.42 46.30 -10.57
CA ASP A 223 4.21 45.16 -10.98
C ASP A 223 5.62 45.60 -11.41
N TYR A 224 6.59 45.39 -10.53
CA TYR A 224 7.99 45.72 -10.76
C TYR A 224 8.67 44.79 -11.78
N SER A 225 8.05 43.66 -12.17
CA SER A 225 8.58 42.80 -13.22
C SER A 225 8.53 43.44 -14.62
N LEU A 226 7.78 44.53 -14.75
CA LEU A 226 7.67 45.30 -16.00
C LEU A 226 8.86 46.24 -16.24
N LEU A 227 9.70 46.45 -15.24
CA LEU A 227 10.91 47.27 -15.37
C LEU A 227 11.92 46.54 -16.27
N SER A 228 12.51 47.25 -17.23
CA SER A 228 13.48 46.68 -18.18
C SER A 228 14.89 46.58 -17.57
N ILE A 229 15.01 46.92 -16.28
CA ILE A 229 16.26 46.94 -15.55
C ILE A 229 16.51 45.54 -14.99
N PRO A 230 17.70 44.95 -15.23
CA PRO A 230 18.08 43.72 -14.56
C PRO A 230 17.97 43.92 -13.06
N LEU A 231 17.07 43.20 -12.38
CA LEU A 231 17.16 43.04 -10.94
C LEU A 231 18.45 42.27 -10.69
N ALA A 232 19.57 42.99 -10.55
CA ALA A 232 20.71 42.44 -9.86
C ALA A 232 20.21 42.10 -8.46
N ILE A 233 20.01 40.81 -8.21
CA ILE A 233 19.79 40.29 -6.88
C ILE A 233 21.08 40.62 -6.13
N THR A 234 21.08 41.73 -5.40
CA THR A 234 22.16 42.04 -4.48
C THR A 234 22.04 41.08 -3.31
N GLN A 235 22.58 39.87 -3.46
CA GLN A 235 23.11 39.13 -2.33
C GLN A 235 24.37 39.85 -1.86
N SER A 236 24.27 40.74 -0.89
CA SER A 236 25.36 41.13 0.02
C SER A 236 24.78 42.07 1.07
N SER A 237 24.55 41.62 2.30
CA SER A 237 25.53 41.57 3.40
C SER A 237 25.20 42.68 4.41
N THR A 238 24.90 42.24 5.62
CA THR A 238 25.19 42.88 6.89
C THR A 238 24.84 44.37 7.04
N ALA A 239 23.82 44.60 7.85
CA ALA A 239 23.58 45.86 8.53
C ALA A 239 24.89 46.43 9.09
N THR A 240 25.36 47.53 8.52
CA THR A 240 26.19 48.48 9.27
C THR A 240 25.41 49.77 9.36
N ASN A 241 24.90 50.02 10.57
CA ASN A 241 24.48 51.33 11.04
C ASN A 241 25.56 52.36 10.69
N VAL A 242 25.29 53.21 9.70
CA VAL A 242 25.94 54.51 9.59
C VAL A 242 24.82 55.54 9.58
N GLN A 243 24.58 56.12 10.75
CA GLN A 243 23.92 57.41 10.88
C GLN A 243 24.71 58.44 10.06
N ASN A 244 24.30 58.67 8.81
CA ASN A 244 24.64 59.90 8.13
C ASN A 244 23.66 60.98 8.61
N LYS A 245 24.06 61.69 9.67
CA LYS A 245 23.69 63.10 9.84
C LYS A 245 24.26 63.86 8.65
N SER A 246 23.43 64.11 7.64
CA SER A 246 23.63 65.22 6.71
C SER A 246 22.58 66.26 7.05
N SER A 247 22.97 67.17 7.93
CA SER A 247 22.33 68.46 8.12
C SER A 247 22.88 69.41 7.08
N GLU A 248 22.18 69.55 5.96
CA GLU A 248 22.28 70.75 5.13
C GLU A 248 20.86 71.11 4.67
N SER A 249 20.22 71.89 5.55
CA SER A 249 19.00 72.63 5.28
C SER A 249 19.36 73.76 4.31
N THR A 250 19.16 73.54 3.02
CA THR A 250 18.81 74.60 2.09
C THR A 250 17.35 74.40 1.74
N THR A 251 16.49 75.24 2.32
CA THR A 251 15.06 75.31 1.99
C THR A 251 14.86 75.31 0.47
N PRO A 252 14.14 74.33 -0.11
CA PRO A 252 13.66 74.46 -1.47
C PRO A 252 12.52 75.50 -1.48
N PRO A 253 12.47 76.40 -2.46
CA PRO A 253 11.29 77.22 -2.67
C PRO A 253 10.16 76.29 -3.17
N TYR A 254 8.93 76.57 -2.73
CA TYR A 254 7.68 75.86 -3.01
C TYR A 254 7.33 74.69 -2.08
N THR A 255 6.64 75.00 -0.97
CA THR A 255 5.64 74.11 -0.34
C THR A 255 4.46 73.93 -1.30
N SER A 256 4.70 73.23 -2.41
CA SER A 256 3.60 72.71 -3.20
C SER A 256 2.84 71.69 -2.33
N PRO A 257 1.50 71.70 -2.35
CA PRO A 257 0.74 70.68 -1.64
C PRO A 257 1.22 69.30 -2.12
N SER A 258 1.51 68.41 -1.17
CA SER A 258 1.96 67.04 -1.43
C SER A 258 0.78 66.09 -1.36
N ASP A 259 0.68 65.18 -2.33
CA ASP A 259 -0.34 64.16 -2.32
C ASP A 259 0.07 63.01 -1.38
N GLN A 260 -0.67 62.83 -0.28
CA GLN A 260 -0.35 61.81 0.73
C GLN A 260 -0.30 60.38 0.16
N ARG A 261 -1.08 60.08 -0.89
CA ARG A 261 -1.08 58.73 -1.48
C ARG A 261 0.16 58.52 -2.33
N LEU A 262 0.59 59.52 -3.09
CA LEU A 262 1.85 59.44 -3.82
C LEU A 262 3.07 59.44 -2.88
N VAL A 263 2.97 60.09 -1.72
CA VAL A 263 3.97 59.97 -0.65
C VAL A 263 4.01 58.55 -0.07
N GLN A 264 2.84 57.93 0.18
CA GLN A 264 2.78 56.51 0.61
C GLN A 264 3.41 55.56 -0.41
N LEU A 265 3.26 55.84 -1.71
CA LEU A 265 3.94 55.06 -2.75
C LEU A 265 5.47 55.13 -2.58
N MET A 266 6.01 56.28 -2.20
CA MET A 266 7.44 56.45 -1.94
C MET A 266 7.91 55.78 -0.64
N GLU A 267 7.02 55.60 0.34
CA GLU A 267 7.32 54.85 1.57
C GLU A 267 7.45 53.34 1.32
N ASN A 268 6.92 52.84 0.20
CA ASN A 268 7.12 51.46 -0.20
C ASN A 268 8.61 51.22 -0.54
N THR A 269 9.24 50.26 0.16
CA THR A 269 10.68 49.96 0.00
C THR A 269 11.01 49.52 -1.42
N THR A 270 10.19 48.63 -2.00
CA THR A 270 10.36 48.17 -3.39
C THR A 270 10.22 49.32 -4.38
N PHE A 271 9.28 50.23 -4.18
CA PHE A 271 9.14 51.43 -5.01
C PHE A 271 10.38 52.32 -4.91
N SER A 272 10.80 52.66 -3.68
CA SER A 272 11.97 53.51 -3.42
C SER A 272 13.25 52.94 -4.02
N GLU A 273 13.49 51.64 -3.86
CA GLU A 273 14.67 50.96 -4.42
C GLU A 273 14.67 50.98 -5.95
N ASN A 274 13.52 50.73 -6.58
CA ASN A 274 13.41 50.77 -8.04
C ASN A 274 13.48 52.20 -8.58
N LEU A 275 12.90 53.17 -7.87
CA LEU A 275 13.00 54.59 -8.20
C LEU A 275 14.47 55.03 -8.17
N LEU A 276 15.22 54.65 -7.13
CA LEU A 276 16.63 54.97 -7.01
C LEU A 276 17.43 54.40 -8.19
N LYS A 277 17.24 53.12 -8.53
CA LYS A 277 17.90 52.48 -9.68
C LYS A 277 17.58 53.19 -11.00
N ILE A 278 16.32 53.56 -11.21
CA ILE A 278 15.89 54.30 -12.40
C ILE A 278 16.53 55.69 -12.44
N CYS A 279 16.58 56.38 -11.30
CA CYS A 279 17.23 57.68 -11.19
C CYS A 279 18.74 57.58 -11.50
N GLU A 280 19.42 56.57 -10.98
CA GLU A 280 20.84 56.29 -11.25
C GLU A 280 21.09 56.04 -12.75
N ILE A 281 20.27 55.19 -13.39
CA ILE A 281 20.38 54.86 -14.82
C ILE A 281 20.17 56.10 -15.69
N ASN A 282 19.26 56.99 -15.30
CA ASN A 282 18.91 58.20 -16.04
C ASN A 282 19.70 59.44 -15.59
N LYS A 283 20.69 59.29 -14.70
CA LYS A 283 21.53 60.37 -14.14
C LYS A 283 20.70 61.52 -13.53
N MET A 284 19.65 61.17 -12.80
CA MET A 284 18.77 62.12 -12.11
C MET A 284 18.93 62.04 -10.59
N ALA A 285 18.74 63.17 -9.92
CA ALA A 285 18.68 63.20 -8.46
C ALA A 285 17.35 62.61 -8.00
N GLU A 286 17.42 61.52 -7.24
CA GLU A 286 16.25 60.81 -6.70
C GLU A 286 15.35 61.74 -5.88
N SER A 287 15.93 62.66 -5.11
CA SER A 287 15.21 63.67 -4.34
C SER A 287 14.34 64.59 -5.21
N HIS A 288 14.79 64.94 -6.43
CA HIS A 288 14.03 65.77 -7.35
C HIS A 288 12.86 65.00 -7.95
N VAL A 289 13.09 63.76 -8.38
CA VAL A 289 12.03 62.88 -8.93
C VAL A 289 11.00 62.56 -7.85
N ARG A 290 11.44 62.30 -6.63
CA ARG A 290 10.61 62.11 -5.44
C ARG A 290 9.74 63.34 -5.15
N THR A 291 10.31 64.53 -5.21
CA THR A 291 9.57 65.79 -5.06
C THR A 291 8.53 65.96 -6.16
N CYS A 292 8.88 65.63 -7.41
CA CYS A 292 7.93 65.63 -8.52
C CYS A 292 6.79 64.64 -8.28
N ILE A 293 7.06 63.38 -7.87
CA ILE A 293 6.04 62.37 -7.55
C ILE A 293 5.04 62.91 -6.52
N ALA A 294 5.52 63.49 -5.43
CA ALA A 294 4.66 64.09 -4.41
C ALA A 294 3.78 65.24 -4.95
N GLY A 295 4.27 65.98 -5.96
CA GLY A 295 3.58 67.10 -6.59
C GLY A 295 2.74 66.77 -7.83
N LEU A 296 2.87 65.56 -8.40
CA LEU A 296 2.30 65.20 -9.71
C LEU A 296 0.79 65.46 -9.77
N TYR A 297 0.04 65.03 -8.74
CA TYR A 297 -1.41 65.22 -8.73
C TYR A 297 -1.80 66.70 -8.86
N HIS A 298 -1.11 67.58 -8.15
CA HIS A 298 -1.39 69.02 -8.16
C HIS A 298 -0.94 69.69 -9.46
N GLN A 299 0.19 69.27 -10.02
CA GLN A 299 0.69 69.79 -11.30
C GLN A 299 -0.26 69.42 -12.44
N LEU A 300 -0.70 68.16 -12.49
CA LEU A 300 -1.62 67.66 -13.51
C LEU A 300 -3.04 68.23 -13.34
N SER A 301 -3.44 68.52 -12.11
CA SER A 301 -4.72 69.20 -11.86
C SER A 301 -4.75 70.63 -12.39
N LYS A 302 -3.60 71.32 -12.48
CA LYS A 302 -3.50 72.68 -13.07
C LYS A 302 -3.55 72.65 -14.60
N GLN A 303 -3.03 71.60 -15.21
CA GLN A 303 -3.00 71.41 -16.67
C GLN A 303 -4.30 70.84 -17.24
N ALA A 304 -5.25 70.43 -16.39
CA ALA A 304 -6.50 69.77 -16.79
C ALA A 304 -7.54 70.67 -17.48
N HIS A 305 -7.20 71.92 -17.80
CA HIS A 305 -8.06 72.84 -18.55
C HIS A 305 -7.50 73.01 -19.98
N GLY A 306 -7.91 72.14 -20.92
CA GLY A 306 -7.84 72.52 -22.35
C GLY A 306 -7.45 71.48 -23.39
N TYR A 307 -7.24 70.20 -23.06
CA TYR A 307 -6.98 69.19 -24.08
C TYR A 307 -8.10 68.16 -24.18
N ASP A 308 -8.94 68.28 -25.22
CA ASP A 308 -9.98 67.32 -25.64
C ASP A 308 -9.41 65.98 -26.17
N LYS A 309 -8.14 65.69 -25.90
CA LYS A 309 -7.50 64.47 -26.39
C LYS A 309 -7.72 63.34 -25.39
N GLN A 310 -8.33 62.25 -25.89
CA GLN A 310 -8.69 61.04 -25.15
C GLN A 310 -7.49 60.14 -24.81
N GLU A 311 -6.26 60.63 -24.95
CA GLU A 311 -5.02 59.86 -24.83
C GLU A 311 -4.18 60.33 -23.64
N ILE A 312 -3.57 59.38 -22.92
CA ILE A 312 -2.58 59.70 -21.88
C ILE A 312 -1.29 60.10 -22.59
N ALA A 313 -0.97 61.38 -22.57
CA ALA A 313 0.21 61.94 -23.19
C ALA A 313 1.12 62.56 -22.12
N ILE A 314 2.37 62.12 -22.07
CA ILE A 314 3.45 62.81 -21.36
C ILE A 314 4.10 63.76 -22.36
N ASP A 315 3.92 65.06 -22.15
CA ASP A 315 4.35 66.09 -23.09
C ASP A 315 5.44 66.96 -22.46
N SER A 316 6.65 66.91 -23.02
CA SER A 316 7.80 67.61 -22.46
C SER A 316 7.74 69.13 -22.64
N ARG A 317 6.76 69.66 -23.38
CA ARG A 317 6.48 71.10 -23.43
C ARG A 317 5.87 71.62 -22.14
N PHE A 318 5.25 70.73 -21.36
CA PHE A 318 4.53 71.08 -20.13
C PHE A 318 5.12 70.46 -18.86
N LEU A 319 6.09 69.54 -19.01
CA LEU A 319 6.64 68.75 -17.91
C LEU A 319 8.16 68.84 -17.92
N VAL A 320 8.77 68.97 -16.73
CA VAL A 320 10.23 68.91 -16.61
C VAL A 320 10.71 67.46 -16.62
N SER A 321 11.98 67.22 -16.94
CA SER A 321 12.56 65.88 -17.07
C SER A 321 12.31 64.96 -15.86
N ASN A 322 12.31 65.51 -14.64
CA ASN A 322 12.02 64.75 -13.42
C ASN A 322 10.55 64.29 -13.35
N GLU A 323 9.60 65.11 -13.82
CA GLU A 323 8.17 64.77 -13.88
C GLU A 323 7.90 63.74 -14.98
N ILE A 324 8.56 63.89 -16.13
CA ILE A 324 8.49 62.94 -17.24
C ILE A 324 9.00 61.57 -16.77
N LEU A 325 10.14 61.52 -16.08
CA LEU A 325 10.69 60.26 -15.52
C LEU A 325 9.75 59.66 -14.48
N ALA A 326 9.24 60.49 -13.55
CA ALA A 326 8.30 60.06 -12.52
C ALA A 326 7.04 59.43 -13.11
N LEU A 327 6.43 60.09 -14.11
CA LEU A 327 5.24 59.61 -14.79
C LEU A 327 5.51 58.33 -15.57
N GLY A 328 6.61 58.27 -16.33
CA GLY A 328 6.98 57.06 -17.04
C GLY A 328 7.18 55.88 -16.09
N PHE A 329 7.90 56.09 -14.98
CA PHE A 329 8.15 55.03 -14.00
C PHE A 329 6.85 54.52 -13.37
N ILE A 330 6.01 55.44 -12.87
CA ILE A 330 4.71 55.10 -12.31
C ILE A 330 3.87 54.37 -13.36
N PHE A 331 3.76 54.89 -14.57
CA PHE A 331 2.94 54.25 -15.61
C PHE A 331 3.48 52.89 -16.02
N ARG A 332 4.80 52.68 -15.99
CA ARG A 332 5.38 51.37 -16.26
C ARG A 332 5.01 50.34 -15.20
N ILE A 333 5.21 50.64 -13.91
CA ILE A 333 4.88 49.68 -12.83
C ILE A 333 3.37 49.42 -12.74
N TYR A 334 2.55 50.37 -13.19
CA TYR A 334 1.10 50.21 -13.21
C TYR A 334 0.54 49.71 -14.55
N ASN A 335 1.42 49.40 -15.52
CA ASN A 335 1.06 48.99 -16.87
C ASN A 335 0.05 49.94 -17.57
N ILE A 336 0.24 51.24 -17.39
CA ILE A 336 -0.55 52.30 -18.02
C ILE A 336 0.12 52.66 -19.34
N SER A 337 -0.58 52.46 -20.46
CA SER A 337 -0.09 52.89 -21.78
C SER A 337 -0.17 54.41 -21.92
N TYR A 338 0.92 55.03 -22.37
CA TYR A 338 1.02 56.47 -22.62
C TYR A 338 1.78 56.77 -23.92
N LEU A 339 1.55 57.95 -24.47
CA LEU A 339 2.33 58.53 -25.57
C LEU A 339 3.33 59.54 -25.00
N TYR A 340 4.48 59.70 -25.65
CA TYR A 340 5.46 60.71 -25.29
C TYR A 340 5.61 61.72 -26.42
N TYR A 341 5.44 63.00 -26.12
CA TYR A 341 5.70 64.12 -27.03
C TYR A 341 6.94 64.87 -26.57
N ASP A 342 7.90 65.06 -27.47
CA ASP A 342 9.12 65.82 -27.19
C ASP A 342 8.90 67.33 -27.19
N GLU A 343 9.97 68.11 -27.01
CA GLU A 343 9.91 69.57 -26.87
C GLU A 343 9.38 70.25 -28.14
N SER A 344 9.45 69.58 -29.29
CA SER A 344 8.90 70.04 -30.56
C SER A 344 7.41 69.68 -30.74
N GLY A 345 6.83 68.96 -29.77
CA GLY A 345 5.46 68.44 -29.83
C GLY A 345 5.30 67.25 -30.75
N GLN A 346 6.40 66.57 -31.11
CA GLN A 346 6.39 65.38 -31.97
C GLN A 346 6.31 64.12 -31.14
N LEU A 347 5.54 63.14 -31.62
CA LEU A 347 5.45 61.81 -30.99
C LEU A 347 6.82 61.12 -31.11
N ASN A 348 7.41 60.75 -29.98
CA ASN A 348 8.76 60.20 -29.94
C ASN A 348 8.86 59.03 -28.94
N ASN A 349 9.98 58.32 -28.97
CA ASN A 349 10.29 57.31 -27.95
C ASN A 349 10.49 57.99 -26.60
N PHE A 350 10.05 57.31 -25.54
CA PHE A 350 10.23 57.81 -24.19
C PHE A 350 11.74 57.96 -23.88
N PRO A 351 12.19 59.12 -23.35
CA PRO A 351 13.61 59.47 -23.32
C PRO A 351 14.39 58.78 -22.19
N PHE A 352 13.70 58.06 -21.30
CA PHE A 352 14.31 57.41 -20.14
C PHE A 352 14.23 55.89 -20.19
N LYS A 353 15.21 55.24 -19.58
CA LYS A 353 15.24 53.79 -19.38
C LYS A 353 14.44 53.46 -18.12
N ILE A 354 13.42 52.60 -18.27
CA ILE A 354 12.55 52.14 -17.17
C ILE A 354 12.48 50.61 -17.18
#